data_AF-A0A1Q9N148-F1
#
_entry.id   AF-A0A1Q9N148-F1
#
_cell.length_a   1.000
_cell.length_b   1.000
_cell.length_c   1.000
_cell.angle_alpha   90.00
_cell.angle_beta   90.00
_cell.angle_gamma   90.00
#
_symmetry.space_group_name_H-M   'P 1'
#
loop_
_entity.id
_entity.type
_entity.pdbx_description
1 polymer ?
#
loop_
_entity_poly.entity_id
_entity_poly.type
_entity_poly.pdbx_seq_one_letter_code
_entity_poly.pdbx_strand_id
1 'polypeptide(L)'
;MNKKYKMVWPAGSTDPLYTQPYVDIDEWRDQPVRHRYVHGGFEGTDCLFSFYFPPAEKYEGRFFHCLMAVSGMENAASAPAMAGFMLAGVIEFAIGSGGYFVESNQGRKVMFPGGDPTIPGYRASAAVARFSRVVAAEMYGPHRPYGYVYGGSGGSYKTIACFENCLNVWDGAVPFVLPSPISMPNAFTVQAHAIRILEDKFPTIVDALEPGGSGDMYAGLTIEEREALAEVTRMGCPPKAWWKWEAIAMGYTGVFSMFIDNIMAWDPEYVKDFWTVPGYFGTNAPESFTCLRVQHKTTINHVVMSKEAQEMGLGMSMAARLADSEAEVPAALQIASIPEGNLQGCAMKLTSGAAAGHVLYIAGAMENLVFVGFGEEHFKALEKIKAGDAVELDNAVYLAVQTYHRHQVPPPDFYVW
;
A
#
# COMPACT_ATOMS: atom_id res chain seq x y z
N MET A 1 -15.15 9.38 -31.19
CA MET A 1 -13.86 9.36 -31.92
C MET A 1 -12.83 9.96 -30.98
N ASN A 2 -11.76 9.23 -30.65
CA ASN A 2 -10.75 9.73 -29.72
C ASN A 2 -9.97 10.89 -30.36
N LYS A 3 -9.72 11.96 -29.59
CA LYS A 3 -8.89 13.08 -30.04
C LYS A 3 -7.43 12.72 -29.80
N LYS A 4 -6.62 12.67 -30.86
CA LYS A 4 -5.18 12.36 -30.78
C LYS A 4 -4.35 13.63 -30.77
N TYR A 5 -3.25 13.60 -30.02
CA TYR A 5 -2.35 14.73 -29.84
C TYR A 5 -0.93 14.32 -30.20
N LYS A 6 -0.14 15.29 -30.67
CA LYS A 6 1.32 15.15 -30.80
C LYS A 6 1.99 16.15 -29.88
N MET A 7 2.79 15.65 -28.95
CA MET A 7 3.51 16.47 -27.98
C MET A 7 4.72 17.14 -28.64
N VAL A 8 4.75 18.49 -28.65
CA VAL A 8 5.89 19.29 -29.14
C VAL A 8 6.45 20.14 -27.99
N TRP A 9 7.78 20.21 -27.87
CA TRP A 9 8.50 20.99 -26.87
C TRP A 9 8.10 22.49 -26.92
N PRO A 10 7.96 23.22 -25.79
CA PRO A 10 8.32 22.89 -24.39
C PRO A 10 7.21 22.24 -23.56
N ALA A 11 6.01 22.06 -24.12
CA ALA A 11 4.91 21.37 -23.44
C ALA A 11 4.97 19.84 -23.60
N GLY A 12 5.86 19.33 -24.46
CA GLY A 12 5.96 17.91 -24.78
C GLY A 12 6.70 17.06 -23.74
N SER A 13 6.37 15.77 -23.67
CA SER A 13 7.15 14.80 -22.88
C SER A 13 8.55 14.65 -23.47
N THR A 14 9.59 14.70 -22.64
CA THR A 14 10.97 14.33 -23.00
C THR A 14 11.16 12.81 -23.07
N ASP A 15 10.14 12.05 -22.66
CA ASP A 15 10.16 10.60 -22.62
C ASP A 15 9.64 10.00 -23.94
N PRO A 16 10.41 9.13 -24.61
CA PRO A 16 9.99 8.53 -25.88
C PRO A 16 8.71 7.68 -25.76
N LEU A 17 8.38 7.17 -24.56
CA LEU A 17 7.17 6.38 -24.35
C LEU A 17 5.89 7.23 -24.39
N TYR A 18 5.97 8.52 -24.05
CA TYR A 18 4.78 9.36 -23.82
C TYR A 18 4.65 10.49 -24.83
N THR A 19 4.76 10.16 -26.12
CA THR A 19 4.74 11.14 -27.22
C THR A 19 3.38 11.31 -27.91
N GLN A 20 2.48 10.34 -27.72
CA GLN A 20 1.18 10.25 -28.40
C GLN A 20 0.03 10.15 -27.37
N PRO A 21 -0.36 11.25 -26.71
CA PRO A 21 -1.55 11.24 -25.86
C PRO A 21 -2.84 11.17 -26.69
N TYR A 22 -3.85 10.56 -26.11
CA TYR A 22 -5.22 10.55 -26.62
C TYR A 22 -6.21 10.95 -25.52
N VAL A 23 -7.34 11.52 -25.92
CA VAL A 23 -8.51 11.79 -25.07
C VAL A 23 -9.68 10.96 -25.60
N ASP A 24 -10.33 10.21 -24.71
CA ASP A 24 -11.49 9.37 -25.02
C ASP A 24 -12.78 9.85 -24.33
N ILE A 25 -12.69 10.57 -23.21
CA ILE A 25 -13.81 11.25 -22.54
C ILE A 25 -13.47 12.72 -22.37
N ASP A 26 -14.41 13.59 -22.74
CA ASP A 26 -14.33 15.04 -22.59
C ASP A 26 -15.73 15.60 -22.39
N GLU A 27 -16.10 15.85 -21.13
CA GLU A 27 -17.46 16.22 -20.76
C GLU A 27 -17.50 17.16 -19.56
N TRP A 28 -18.63 17.85 -19.37
CA TRP A 28 -18.89 18.58 -18.14
C TRP A 28 -19.60 17.69 -17.12
N ARG A 29 -19.17 17.77 -15.87
CA ARG A 29 -19.79 17.12 -14.71
C ARG A 29 -20.16 18.15 -13.65
N ASP A 30 -21.23 17.88 -12.91
CA ASP A 30 -21.70 18.76 -11.83
C ASP A 30 -21.26 18.30 -10.43
N GLN A 31 -20.83 17.05 -10.29
CA GLN A 31 -20.40 16.43 -9.03
C GLN A 31 -18.93 16.01 -9.10
N PRO A 32 -18.15 16.11 -8.01
CA PRO A 32 -18.54 16.65 -6.69
C PRO A 32 -18.68 18.18 -6.65
N VAL A 33 -18.06 18.86 -7.61
CA VAL A 33 -18.30 20.28 -7.95
C VAL A 33 -18.28 20.42 -9.47
N ARG A 34 -18.87 21.48 -10.02
CA ARG A 34 -18.84 21.74 -11.46
C ARG A 34 -17.41 21.73 -12.00
N HIS A 35 -17.11 20.86 -12.96
CA HIS A 35 -15.82 20.77 -13.65
C HIS A 35 -15.96 20.15 -15.04
N ARG A 36 -15.00 20.42 -15.93
CA ARG A 36 -14.81 19.68 -17.16
C ARG A 36 -13.89 18.51 -16.87
N TYR A 37 -14.41 17.30 -17.04
CA TYR A 37 -13.70 16.05 -16.88
C TYR A 37 -13.09 15.62 -18.22
N VAL A 38 -11.79 15.35 -18.21
CA VAL A 38 -11.05 14.85 -19.37
C VAL A 38 -10.32 13.58 -18.96
N HIS A 39 -10.56 12.48 -19.67
CA HIS A 39 -9.87 11.21 -19.47
C HIS A 39 -9.23 10.75 -20.78
N GLY A 40 -8.15 9.97 -20.63
CA GLY A 40 -7.45 9.37 -21.74
C GLY A 40 -6.16 8.70 -21.30
N GLY A 41 -5.20 8.59 -22.22
CA GLY A 41 -3.93 7.92 -21.96
C GLY A 41 -2.87 8.21 -23.01
N PHE A 42 -1.82 7.40 -23.01
CA PHE A 42 -0.74 7.45 -24.01
C PHE A 42 -0.71 6.16 -24.83
N GLU A 43 -0.76 6.29 -26.16
CA GLU A 43 -0.79 5.14 -27.07
C GLU A 43 0.42 4.22 -26.88
N GLY A 44 0.17 2.90 -26.84
CA GLY A 44 1.24 1.91 -26.68
C GLY A 44 1.78 1.79 -25.25
N THR A 45 1.13 2.42 -24.27
CA THR A 45 1.49 2.35 -22.85
C THR A 45 0.30 1.96 -21.98
N ASP A 46 0.57 1.62 -20.72
CA ASP A 46 -0.47 1.43 -19.71
C ASP A 46 -0.87 2.75 -19.01
N CYS A 47 -0.30 3.90 -19.39
CA CYS A 47 -0.54 5.16 -18.71
C CYS A 47 -1.89 5.77 -19.09
N LEU A 48 -2.75 5.91 -18.09
CA LEU A 48 -4.05 6.58 -18.14
C LEU A 48 -4.05 7.80 -17.20
N PHE A 49 -4.89 8.78 -17.49
CA PHE A 49 -5.02 10.00 -16.70
C PHE A 49 -6.47 10.50 -16.62
N SER A 50 -6.74 11.26 -15.56
CA SER A 50 -7.94 12.08 -15.44
C SER A 50 -7.58 13.52 -15.05
N PHE A 51 -8.23 14.49 -15.69
CA PHE A 51 -8.12 15.91 -15.41
C PHE A 51 -9.48 16.51 -15.06
N TYR A 52 -9.50 17.42 -14.08
CA TYR A 52 -10.71 18.03 -13.54
C TYR A 52 -10.58 19.54 -13.57
N PHE A 53 -11.02 20.15 -14.68
CA PHE A 53 -10.84 21.56 -14.95
C PHE A 53 -11.99 22.41 -14.40
N PRO A 54 -11.75 23.43 -13.57
CA PRO A 54 -12.80 24.31 -13.08
C PRO A 54 -13.42 25.17 -14.21
N PRO A 55 -14.62 25.74 -14.01
CA PRO A 55 -15.10 26.88 -14.79
C PRO A 55 -14.06 28.01 -14.80
N ALA A 56 -13.99 28.76 -15.91
CA ALA A 56 -12.95 29.76 -16.14
C ALA A 56 -12.91 30.84 -15.05
N GLU A 57 -14.07 31.21 -14.49
CA GLU A 57 -14.22 32.16 -13.40
C GLU A 57 -13.61 31.72 -12.07
N LYS A 58 -13.31 30.43 -11.91
CA LYS A 58 -12.62 29.86 -10.73
C LYS A 58 -11.16 29.54 -11.00
N TYR A 59 -10.66 29.73 -12.22
CA TYR A 59 -9.31 29.34 -12.59
C TYR A 59 -8.31 30.46 -12.36
N GLU A 60 -7.27 30.19 -11.57
CA GLU A 60 -6.21 31.15 -11.22
C GLU A 60 -4.82 30.72 -11.72
N GLY A 61 -4.76 29.82 -12.72
CA GLY A 61 -3.48 29.44 -13.33
C GLY A 61 -2.70 28.36 -12.58
N ARG A 62 -3.36 27.46 -11.84
CA ARG A 62 -2.70 26.41 -11.03
C ARG A 62 -3.14 24.99 -11.42
N PHE A 63 -2.33 23.99 -11.07
CA PHE A 63 -2.78 22.61 -11.01
C PHE A 63 -2.18 21.85 -9.84
N PHE A 64 -2.95 20.86 -9.36
CA PHE A 64 -2.59 20.01 -8.23
C PHE A 64 -2.55 18.56 -8.69
N HIS A 65 -1.41 17.90 -8.52
CA HIS A 65 -1.17 16.53 -8.95
C HIS A 65 -0.95 15.65 -7.72
N CYS A 66 -1.96 14.87 -7.32
CA CYS A 66 -1.81 13.93 -6.21
C CYS A 66 -1.26 12.59 -6.69
N LEU A 67 -0.23 12.09 -6.02
CA LEU A 67 0.39 10.80 -6.30
C LEU A 67 -0.05 9.78 -5.27
N MET A 68 -0.73 8.74 -5.74
CA MET A 68 -1.14 7.59 -4.94
C MET A 68 0.07 6.79 -4.43
N ALA A 69 -0.08 6.21 -3.23
CA ALA A 69 0.93 5.32 -2.64
C ALA A 69 1.20 4.10 -3.51
N VAL A 70 0.14 3.54 -4.08
CA VAL A 70 0.17 2.44 -5.05
C VAL A 70 -0.24 2.95 -6.43
N SER A 71 0.27 2.30 -7.47
CA SER A 71 -0.07 2.63 -8.86
C SER A 71 -1.40 1.95 -9.25
N GLY A 72 -1.84 2.08 -10.51
CA GLY A 72 -2.96 1.27 -11.01
C GLY A 72 -4.28 2.00 -11.24
N MET A 73 -4.46 3.21 -10.67
CA MET A 73 -5.76 3.91 -10.71
C MET A 73 -5.63 5.37 -11.16
N GLU A 74 -6.34 5.75 -12.22
CA GLU A 74 -6.43 7.12 -12.75
C GLU A 74 -7.75 7.82 -12.43
N ASN A 75 -8.62 7.21 -11.64
CA ASN A 75 -9.97 7.70 -11.34
C ASN A 75 -10.26 7.66 -9.82
N ALA A 76 -9.21 7.60 -9.00
CA ALA A 76 -9.32 7.39 -7.57
C ALA A 76 -9.97 8.60 -6.86
N ALA A 77 -9.86 9.81 -7.42
CA ALA A 77 -10.54 10.99 -6.86
C ALA A 77 -12.07 10.97 -7.06
N SER A 78 -12.57 10.18 -8.01
CA SER A 78 -14.01 9.99 -8.25
C SER A 78 -14.52 8.62 -7.78
N ALA A 79 -13.64 7.76 -7.30
CA ALA A 79 -14.00 6.43 -6.82
C ALA A 79 -14.75 6.49 -5.48
N PRO A 80 -15.64 5.52 -5.19
CA PRO A 80 -16.31 5.42 -3.90
C PRO A 80 -15.32 5.45 -2.72
N ALA A 81 -15.79 5.95 -1.57
CA ALA A 81 -15.03 6.38 -0.39
C ALA A 81 -13.93 5.44 0.16
N MET A 82 -13.92 4.18 -0.25
CA MET A 82 -12.96 3.18 0.22
C MET A 82 -11.62 3.17 -0.55
N ALA A 83 -11.58 3.59 -1.82
CA ALA A 83 -10.35 4.02 -2.51
C ALA A 83 -10.11 5.52 -2.32
N GLY A 84 -11.21 6.28 -2.20
CA GLY A 84 -11.22 7.72 -1.98
C GLY A 84 -10.74 8.18 -0.60
N PHE A 85 -10.52 7.32 0.41
CA PHE A 85 -10.06 7.80 1.74
C PHE A 85 -8.75 8.60 1.66
N MET A 86 -7.87 8.28 0.70
CA MET A 86 -6.61 9.00 0.47
C MET A 86 -6.76 10.25 -0.41
N LEU A 87 -7.89 10.40 -1.13
CA LEU A 87 -8.14 11.46 -2.12
C LEU A 87 -9.52 12.15 -1.94
N ALA A 88 -10.17 11.99 -0.79
CA ALA A 88 -11.49 12.56 -0.56
C ALA A 88 -11.38 14.10 -0.58
N GLY A 89 -12.21 14.74 -1.41
CA GLY A 89 -12.23 16.19 -1.51
C GLY A 89 -11.10 16.80 -2.34
N VAL A 90 -10.25 16.01 -3.03
CA VAL A 90 -9.11 16.59 -3.79
C VAL A 90 -9.55 17.39 -5.01
N ILE A 91 -10.67 17.03 -5.63
CA ILE A 91 -11.25 17.78 -6.75
C ILE A 91 -11.73 19.14 -6.24
N GLU A 92 -12.48 19.14 -5.14
CA GLU A 92 -12.99 20.34 -4.47
C GLU A 92 -11.87 21.22 -3.95
N PHE A 93 -10.83 20.63 -3.35
CA PHE A 93 -9.62 21.33 -2.91
C PHE A 93 -8.92 22.02 -4.08
N ALA A 94 -8.65 21.31 -5.16
CA ALA A 94 -7.94 21.87 -6.31
C ALA A 94 -8.72 23.04 -6.91
N ILE A 95 -10.02 22.83 -7.16
CA ILE A 95 -10.91 23.84 -7.74
C ILE A 95 -11.11 25.03 -6.79
N GLY A 96 -11.30 24.78 -5.50
CA GLY A 96 -11.40 25.83 -4.47
C GLY A 96 -10.10 26.62 -4.29
N SER A 97 -8.96 26.04 -4.67
CA SER A 97 -7.63 26.68 -4.62
C SER A 97 -7.22 27.32 -5.96
N GLY A 98 -8.17 27.50 -6.88
CA GLY A 98 -7.93 28.15 -8.16
C GLY A 98 -7.18 27.31 -9.20
N GLY A 99 -7.17 25.98 -9.06
CA GLY A 99 -6.49 25.08 -9.97
C GLY A 99 -7.36 23.94 -10.48
N TYR A 100 -6.85 23.23 -11.49
CA TYR A 100 -7.42 21.94 -11.90
C TYR A 100 -6.72 20.79 -11.19
N PHE A 101 -7.43 19.68 -11.00
CA PHE A 101 -6.86 18.47 -10.44
C PHE A 101 -6.32 17.55 -11.54
N VAL A 102 -5.19 16.90 -11.26
CA VAL A 102 -4.50 15.93 -12.11
C VAL A 102 -4.30 14.65 -11.33
N GLU A 103 -4.71 13.53 -11.90
CA GLU A 103 -4.33 12.20 -11.44
C GLU A 103 -4.02 11.27 -12.61
N SER A 104 -3.31 10.19 -12.30
CA SER A 104 -2.99 9.12 -13.25
C SER A 104 -2.80 7.81 -12.52
N ASN A 105 -2.89 6.72 -13.26
CA ASN A 105 -2.54 5.38 -12.77
C ASN A 105 -1.03 5.16 -12.63
N GLN A 106 -0.22 6.22 -12.81
CA GLN A 106 1.23 6.20 -12.72
C GLN A 106 1.86 5.20 -13.70
N GLY A 107 1.25 4.97 -14.86
CA GLY A 107 1.81 4.13 -15.92
C GLY A 107 1.70 2.62 -15.65
N ARG A 108 0.83 2.20 -14.72
CA ARG A 108 0.56 0.80 -14.39
C ARG A 108 -0.95 0.59 -14.32
N LYS A 109 -1.40 -0.62 -14.65
CA LYS A 109 -2.80 -1.08 -14.44
C LYS A 109 -3.00 -1.83 -13.13
N VAL A 110 -1.89 -2.11 -12.43
CA VAL A 110 -1.87 -2.86 -11.17
C VAL A 110 -1.10 -2.04 -10.14
N MET A 111 -1.27 -2.38 -8.85
CA MET A 111 -0.61 -1.68 -7.76
C MET A 111 0.93 -1.74 -7.80
N PHE A 112 1.47 -2.75 -8.47
CA PHE A 112 2.88 -3.10 -8.44
C PHE A 112 3.74 -2.32 -9.45
N PRO A 113 5.00 -1.99 -9.07
CA PRO A 113 5.85 -1.11 -9.86
C PRO A 113 6.31 -1.72 -11.20
N GLY A 114 6.43 -3.04 -11.32
CA GLY A 114 6.97 -3.68 -12.51
C GLY A 114 8.49 -3.59 -12.61
N GLY A 115 9.03 -4.09 -13.72
CA GLY A 115 10.48 -4.20 -13.94
C GLY A 115 11.21 -2.87 -14.17
N ASP A 116 10.51 -1.78 -14.49
CA ASP A 116 11.08 -0.43 -14.57
C ASP A 116 10.39 0.49 -13.55
N PRO A 117 10.96 0.65 -12.34
CA PRO A 117 10.36 1.46 -11.29
C PRO A 117 10.36 2.97 -11.61
N THR A 118 11.10 3.42 -12.63
CA THR A 118 11.10 4.83 -13.03
C THR A 118 9.79 5.24 -13.69
N ILE A 119 9.05 4.29 -14.28
CA ILE A 119 7.73 4.51 -14.89
C ILE A 119 6.72 5.00 -13.85
N PRO A 120 6.39 4.22 -12.80
CA PRO A 120 5.50 4.66 -11.73
C PRO A 120 6.15 5.63 -10.74
N GLY A 121 7.48 5.67 -10.70
CA GLY A 121 8.21 6.58 -9.84
C GLY A 121 8.04 8.05 -10.23
N TYR A 122 8.23 8.38 -11.52
CA TYR A 122 8.17 9.77 -11.96
C TYR A 122 7.84 9.99 -13.44
N ARG A 123 8.22 9.07 -14.34
CA ARG A 123 8.16 9.32 -15.79
C ARG A 123 6.73 9.47 -16.31
N ALA A 124 5.83 8.57 -15.90
CA ALA A 124 4.42 8.63 -16.28
C ALA A 124 3.75 9.92 -15.76
N SER A 125 3.90 10.20 -14.47
CA SER A 125 3.34 11.39 -13.82
C SER A 125 3.86 12.69 -14.46
N ALA A 126 5.13 12.74 -14.85
CA ALA A 126 5.71 13.90 -15.52
C ALA A 126 5.13 14.12 -16.92
N ALA A 127 4.91 13.05 -17.68
CA ALA A 127 4.27 13.13 -18.98
C ALA A 127 2.81 13.59 -18.87
N VAL A 128 2.07 13.07 -17.90
CA VAL A 128 0.69 13.46 -17.61
C VAL A 128 0.59 14.94 -17.22
N ALA A 129 1.44 15.42 -16.31
CA ALA A 129 1.46 16.82 -15.89
C ALA A 129 1.84 17.79 -17.03
N ARG A 130 2.70 17.36 -17.96
CA ARG A 130 3.01 18.13 -19.17
C ARG A 130 1.81 18.19 -20.11
N PHE A 131 1.15 17.05 -20.34
CA PHE A 131 -0.02 16.98 -21.20
C PHE A 131 -1.21 17.77 -20.64
N SER A 132 -1.41 17.76 -19.32
CA SER A 132 -2.48 18.54 -18.68
C SER A 132 -2.38 20.04 -18.98
N ARG A 133 -1.16 20.59 -19.12
CA ARG A 133 -0.95 21.99 -19.53
C ARG A 133 -1.40 22.25 -20.97
N VAL A 134 -1.24 21.29 -21.87
CA VAL A 134 -1.74 21.40 -23.25
C VAL A 134 -3.26 21.51 -23.23
N VAL A 135 -3.93 20.62 -22.50
CA VAL A 135 -5.41 20.63 -22.37
C VAL A 135 -5.90 21.90 -21.65
N ALA A 136 -5.18 22.36 -20.62
CA ALA A 136 -5.48 23.62 -19.94
C ALA A 136 -5.41 24.82 -20.90
N ALA A 137 -4.39 24.86 -21.77
CA ALA A 137 -4.24 25.93 -22.75
C ALA A 137 -5.34 25.91 -23.83
N GLU A 138 -5.85 24.72 -24.20
CA GLU A 138 -7.03 24.61 -25.07
C GLU A 138 -8.29 25.21 -24.43
N MET A 139 -8.44 25.10 -23.11
CA MET A 139 -9.62 25.59 -22.40
C MET A 139 -9.54 27.08 -22.02
N TYR A 140 -8.42 27.52 -21.46
CA TYR A 140 -8.27 28.86 -20.87
C TYR A 140 -7.42 29.81 -21.72
N GLY A 141 -6.99 29.38 -22.91
CA GLY A 141 -6.09 30.13 -23.79
C GLY A 141 -4.61 29.95 -23.43
N PRO A 142 -3.67 30.54 -24.21
CA PRO A 142 -2.24 30.33 -24.00
C PRO A 142 -1.72 30.89 -22.67
N HIS A 143 -1.25 30.01 -21.79
CA HIS A 143 -0.60 30.37 -20.52
C HIS A 143 0.17 29.16 -19.96
N ARG A 144 0.94 29.36 -18.88
CA ARG A 144 1.60 28.27 -18.14
C ARG A 144 0.94 28.11 -16.76
N PRO A 145 0.20 27.01 -16.52
CA PRO A 145 -0.24 26.64 -15.17
C PRO A 145 0.95 26.35 -14.23
N TYR A 146 0.93 26.90 -13.02
CA TYR A 146 1.85 26.54 -11.92
C TYR A 146 1.43 25.21 -11.30
N GLY A 147 2.36 24.25 -11.24
CA GLY A 147 2.09 22.87 -10.85
C GLY A 147 2.56 22.53 -9.45
N TYR A 148 1.72 21.84 -8.67
CA TYR A 148 2.05 21.36 -7.33
C TYR A 148 1.87 19.84 -7.26
N VAL A 149 2.94 19.11 -6.95
CA VAL A 149 2.90 17.64 -6.76
C VAL A 149 2.91 17.28 -5.29
N TYR A 150 2.10 16.32 -4.88
CA TYR A 150 2.02 15.92 -3.48
C TYR A 150 1.57 14.48 -3.33
N GLY A 151 1.94 13.82 -2.24
CA GLY A 151 1.59 12.42 -2.01
C GLY A 151 2.05 11.91 -0.65
N GLY A 152 1.25 10.99 -0.11
CA GLY A 152 1.45 10.35 1.19
C GLY A 152 2.05 8.95 1.07
N SER A 153 2.80 8.48 2.08
CA SER A 153 3.31 7.09 2.11
C SER A 153 4.16 6.79 0.85
N GLY A 154 3.84 5.76 0.05
CA GLY A 154 4.49 5.51 -1.24
C GLY A 154 4.45 6.70 -2.22
N GLY A 155 3.43 7.56 -2.11
CA GLY A 155 3.28 8.77 -2.91
C GLY A 155 4.28 9.85 -2.54
N SER A 156 4.83 9.81 -1.32
CA SER A 156 5.86 10.74 -0.88
C SER A 156 7.19 10.47 -1.60
N TYR A 157 7.59 9.20 -1.75
CA TYR A 157 8.74 8.81 -2.56
C TYR A 157 8.56 9.22 -4.02
N LYS A 158 7.37 8.99 -4.59
CA LYS A 158 7.07 9.40 -5.97
C LYS A 158 7.09 10.91 -6.12
N THR A 159 6.63 11.66 -5.11
CA THR A 159 6.68 13.13 -5.08
C THR A 159 8.12 13.63 -5.10
N ILE A 160 8.99 13.05 -4.26
CA ILE A 160 10.43 13.35 -4.25
C ILE A 160 11.07 13.00 -5.59
N ALA A 161 10.83 11.78 -6.09
CA ALA A 161 11.37 11.30 -7.36
C ALA A 161 10.93 12.19 -8.54
N CYS A 162 9.66 12.61 -8.57
CA CYS A 162 9.13 13.57 -9.53
C CYS A 162 9.90 14.89 -9.49
N PHE A 163 10.08 15.46 -8.29
CA PHE A 163 10.70 16.77 -8.14
C PHE A 163 12.21 16.76 -8.43
N GLU A 164 12.91 15.68 -8.06
CA GLU A 164 14.35 15.52 -8.28
C GLU A 164 14.71 15.14 -9.73
N ASN A 165 13.88 14.35 -10.40
CA ASN A 165 14.22 13.78 -11.72
C ASN A 165 13.56 14.52 -12.90
N CYS A 166 12.54 15.34 -12.66
CA CYS A 166 11.77 15.98 -13.73
C CYS A 166 11.76 17.51 -13.62
N LEU A 167 12.87 18.11 -14.05
CA LEU A 167 13.01 19.56 -14.08
C LEU A 167 11.92 20.25 -14.90
N ASN A 168 11.48 21.41 -14.42
CA ASN A 168 10.48 22.29 -15.05
C ASN A 168 9.07 21.68 -15.21
N VAL A 169 8.77 20.55 -14.55
CA VAL A 169 7.42 19.98 -14.57
C VAL A 169 6.53 20.59 -13.49
N TRP A 170 6.99 20.63 -12.24
CA TRP A 170 6.27 21.23 -11.11
C TRP A 170 7.02 22.43 -10.54
N ASP A 171 6.27 23.33 -9.90
CA ASP A 171 6.73 24.56 -9.26
C ASP A 171 6.81 24.41 -7.72
N GLY A 172 6.15 23.39 -7.16
CA GLY A 172 6.28 23.02 -5.76
C GLY A 172 5.97 21.54 -5.52
N ALA A 173 6.54 21.00 -4.44
CA ALA A 173 6.33 19.62 -4.00
C ALA A 173 5.99 19.55 -2.51
N VAL A 174 5.04 18.70 -2.14
CA VAL A 174 4.66 18.42 -0.75
C VAL A 174 4.62 16.91 -0.52
N PRO A 175 5.78 16.26 -0.24
CA PRO A 175 5.77 14.90 0.28
C PRO A 175 5.28 14.93 1.73
N PHE A 176 4.35 14.05 2.09
CA PHE A 176 3.86 13.93 3.47
C PHE A 176 3.81 12.46 3.90
N VAL A 177 3.84 12.20 5.21
CA VAL A 177 3.98 10.82 5.74
C VAL A 177 5.19 10.13 5.09
N LEU A 178 6.31 10.87 5.05
CA LEU A 178 7.55 10.40 4.43
C LEU A 178 8.20 9.36 5.35
N PRO A 179 8.40 8.11 4.89
CA PRO A 179 9.18 7.13 5.62
C PRO A 179 10.64 7.57 5.76
N SER A 180 11.20 7.32 6.95
CA SER A 180 12.64 7.41 7.22
C SER A 180 13.38 6.16 6.69
N PRO A 181 14.71 6.19 6.58
CA PRO A 181 15.52 5.03 6.20
C PRO A 181 15.29 3.77 7.05
N ILE A 182 14.81 3.94 8.29
CA ILE A 182 14.50 2.86 9.23
C ILE A 182 13.00 2.53 9.29
N SER A 183 12.15 3.10 8.44
CA SER A 183 10.70 2.88 8.53
C SER A 183 10.28 1.52 7.97
N MET A 184 10.71 1.18 6.75
CA MET A 184 10.34 -0.08 6.11
C MET A 184 11.54 -1.04 6.11
N PRO A 185 11.41 -2.27 6.62
CA PRO A 185 10.19 -2.90 7.15
C PRO A 185 9.98 -2.66 8.67
N ASN A 186 10.89 -1.97 9.37
CA ASN A 186 10.95 -2.03 10.84
C ASN A 186 9.69 -1.57 11.59
N ALA A 187 8.95 -0.59 11.06
CA ALA A 187 7.68 -0.15 11.63
C ALA A 187 6.63 -1.28 11.60
N PHE A 188 6.70 -2.17 10.60
CA PHE A 188 5.87 -3.37 10.48
C PHE A 188 6.30 -4.47 11.42
N THR A 189 7.59 -4.74 11.51
CA THR A 189 8.12 -5.85 12.31
C THR A 189 7.88 -5.61 13.79
N VAL A 190 8.12 -4.39 14.28
CA VAL A 190 7.92 -4.04 15.70
C VAL A 190 6.45 -4.08 16.10
N GLN A 191 5.52 -3.68 15.22
CA GLN A 191 4.09 -3.79 15.49
C GLN A 191 3.63 -5.25 15.52
N ALA A 192 4.09 -6.08 14.57
CA ALA A 192 3.80 -7.51 14.55
C ALA A 192 4.35 -8.21 15.82
N HIS A 193 5.55 -7.82 16.29
CA HIS A 193 6.12 -8.29 17.54
C HIS A 193 5.27 -7.92 18.75
N ALA A 194 4.87 -6.64 18.85
CA ALA A 194 4.06 -6.15 19.96
C ALA A 194 2.69 -6.81 19.99
N ILE A 195 2.00 -6.94 18.85
CA ILE A 195 0.69 -7.58 18.77
C ILE A 195 0.78 -9.03 19.25
N ARG A 196 1.79 -9.80 18.80
CA ARG A 196 1.98 -11.19 19.26
C ARG A 196 2.12 -11.31 20.78
N ILE A 197 2.82 -10.37 21.42
CA ILE A 197 3.11 -10.45 22.86
C ILE A 197 1.99 -9.83 23.71
N LEU A 198 1.33 -8.79 23.22
CA LEU A 198 0.47 -7.91 24.01
C LEU A 198 -1.02 -8.00 23.66
N GLU A 199 -1.43 -8.87 22.74
CA GLU A 199 -2.83 -8.99 22.28
C GLU A 199 -3.83 -9.01 23.45
N ASP A 200 -3.62 -9.89 24.43
CA ASP A 200 -4.48 -10.03 25.61
C ASP A 200 -4.29 -8.93 26.67
N LYS A 201 -3.27 -8.07 26.50
CA LYS A 201 -2.90 -7.01 27.44
C LYS A 201 -3.32 -5.62 26.97
N PHE A 202 -3.59 -5.44 25.68
CA PHE A 202 -4.05 -4.15 25.16
C PHE A 202 -5.27 -3.58 25.89
N PRO A 203 -6.30 -4.36 26.29
CA PRO A 203 -7.41 -3.83 27.08
C PRO A 203 -6.94 -3.14 28.38
N THR A 204 -6.04 -3.78 29.14
CA THR A 204 -5.52 -3.23 30.41
C THR A 204 -4.58 -2.05 30.17
N ILE A 205 -3.76 -2.09 29.10
CA ILE A 205 -2.88 -0.99 28.71
C ILE A 205 -3.69 0.26 28.36
N VAL A 206 -4.77 0.10 27.59
CA VAL A 206 -5.64 1.20 27.17
C VAL A 206 -6.40 1.78 28.37
N ASP A 207 -6.99 0.92 29.21
CA ASP A 207 -7.70 1.33 30.43
C ASP A 207 -6.81 2.17 31.36
N ALA A 208 -5.53 1.77 31.52
CA ALA A 208 -4.56 2.53 32.31
C ALA A 208 -4.29 3.95 31.77
N LEU A 209 -4.50 4.19 30.47
CA LEU A 209 -4.20 5.44 29.77
C LEU A 209 -5.43 6.33 29.51
N GLU A 210 -6.63 5.82 29.75
CA GLU A 210 -7.89 6.57 29.66
C GLU A 210 -8.04 7.59 30.81
N PRO A 211 -8.88 8.63 30.66
CA PRO A 211 -9.17 9.57 31.74
C PRO A 211 -9.68 8.87 33.00
N GLY A 212 -8.95 9.01 34.11
CA GLY A 212 -9.26 8.33 35.37
C GLY A 212 -8.60 6.96 35.55
N GLY A 213 -7.87 6.47 34.54
CA GLY A 213 -7.02 5.29 34.63
C GLY A 213 -5.84 5.46 35.58
N SER A 214 -5.13 4.37 35.86
CA SER A 214 -4.01 4.35 36.81
C SER A 214 -2.82 5.23 36.40
N GLY A 215 -2.67 5.51 35.10
CA GLY A 215 -1.51 6.16 34.52
C GLY A 215 -0.29 5.25 34.36
N ASP A 216 -0.32 4.02 34.89
CA ASP A 216 0.75 3.03 34.74
C ASP A 216 0.36 1.93 33.75
N MET A 217 0.71 2.14 32.48
CA MET A 217 0.47 1.18 31.40
C MET A 217 1.30 -0.11 31.50
N TYR A 218 2.23 -0.21 32.44
CA TYR A 218 3.05 -1.41 32.64
C TYR A 218 2.56 -2.27 33.81
N ALA A 219 1.58 -1.80 34.60
CA ALA A 219 1.06 -2.53 35.75
C ALA A 219 0.56 -3.94 35.34
N GLY A 220 1.00 -4.97 36.06
CA GLY A 220 0.60 -6.36 35.79
C GLY A 220 1.28 -7.04 34.60
N LEU A 221 2.10 -6.31 33.82
CA LEU A 221 2.87 -6.90 32.72
C LEU A 221 4.13 -7.64 33.22
N THR A 222 4.42 -8.77 32.57
CA THR A 222 5.68 -9.53 32.71
C THR A 222 6.87 -8.75 32.15
N ILE A 223 8.09 -9.25 32.34
CA ILE A 223 9.30 -8.60 31.78
C ILE A 223 9.23 -8.54 30.25
N GLU A 224 8.89 -9.65 29.59
CA GLU A 224 8.78 -9.71 28.12
C GLU A 224 7.72 -8.72 27.59
N GLU A 225 6.55 -8.68 28.22
CA GLU A 225 5.48 -7.75 27.85
C GLU A 225 5.88 -6.28 28.06
N ARG A 226 6.57 -5.96 29.16
CA ARG A 226 7.08 -4.60 29.42
C ARG A 226 8.09 -4.17 28.38
N GLU A 227 9.01 -5.07 28.00
CA GLU A 227 10.03 -4.81 26.98
C GLU A 227 9.39 -4.59 25.61
N ALA A 228 8.46 -5.45 25.21
CA ALA A 228 7.74 -5.30 23.94
C ALA A 228 6.94 -4.00 23.87
N LEU A 229 6.24 -3.63 24.95
CA LEU A 229 5.49 -2.37 25.01
C LEU A 229 6.42 -1.15 24.95
N ALA A 230 7.55 -1.19 25.67
CA ALA A 230 8.53 -0.12 25.66
C ALA A 230 9.19 0.04 24.28
N GLU A 231 9.52 -1.07 23.61
CA GLU A 231 10.14 -1.10 22.29
C GLU A 231 9.23 -0.50 21.22
N VAL A 232 7.99 -0.99 21.10
CA VAL A 232 7.03 -0.49 20.11
C VAL A 232 6.67 0.98 20.34
N THR A 233 6.61 1.42 21.61
CA THR A 233 6.38 2.81 21.98
C THR A 233 7.54 3.72 21.56
N ARG A 234 8.78 3.30 21.81
CA ARG A 234 9.99 4.05 21.42
C ARG A 234 10.17 4.11 19.90
N MET A 235 9.70 3.09 19.19
CA MET A 235 9.62 3.07 17.73
C MET A 235 8.50 3.97 17.16
N GLY A 236 7.82 4.74 18.01
CA GLY A 236 6.87 5.77 17.59
C GLY A 236 5.41 5.32 17.53
N CYS A 237 5.07 4.11 17.97
CA CYS A 237 3.68 3.68 18.06
C CYS A 237 3.04 4.26 19.34
N PRO A 238 2.05 5.15 19.24
CA PRO A 238 1.47 5.79 20.41
C PRO A 238 0.66 4.76 21.22
N PRO A 239 0.93 4.56 22.52
CA PRO A 239 0.24 3.56 23.33
C PRO A 239 -1.28 3.71 23.34
N LYS A 240 -1.77 4.95 23.25
CA LYS A 240 -3.21 5.25 23.18
C LYS A 240 -3.88 4.78 21.90
N ALA A 241 -3.15 4.45 20.82
CA ALA A 241 -3.74 3.91 19.60
C ALA A 241 -4.13 2.43 19.74
N TRP A 242 -3.63 1.75 20.77
CA TRP A 242 -3.88 0.33 20.96
C TRP A 242 -5.33 -0.01 21.26
N TRP A 243 -6.24 0.94 21.49
CA TRP A 243 -7.69 0.68 21.62
C TRP A 243 -8.31 0.01 20.38
N LYS A 244 -7.62 0.05 19.24
CA LYS A 244 -8.05 -0.52 17.96
C LYS A 244 -7.11 -1.62 17.46
N TRP A 245 -6.42 -2.32 18.36
CA TRP A 245 -5.39 -3.31 18.03
C TRP A 245 -5.84 -4.37 17.02
N GLU A 246 -7.07 -4.89 17.09
CA GLU A 246 -7.58 -5.88 16.13
C GLU A 246 -7.63 -5.32 14.69
N ALA A 247 -8.12 -4.09 14.53
CA ALA A 247 -8.18 -3.43 13.23
C ALA A 247 -6.78 -3.06 12.73
N ILE A 248 -5.88 -2.66 13.63
CA ILE A 248 -4.47 -2.41 13.32
C ILE A 248 -3.83 -3.71 12.85
N ALA A 249 -4.00 -4.81 13.58
CA ALA A 249 -3.46 -6.13 13.28
C ALA A 249 -3.84 -6.56 11.85
N MET A 250 -5.14 -6.60 11.53
CA MET A 250 -5.61 -7.00 10.20
C MET A 250 -5.11 -6.06 9.09
N GLY A 251 -5.27 -4.75 9.26
CA GLY A 251 -4.89 -3.76 8.25
C GLY A 251 -3.38 -3.74 8.00
N TYR A 252 -2.60 -3.76 9.08
CA TYR A 252 -1.16 -3.61 9.04
C TYR A 252 -0.45 -4.90 8.59
N THR A 253 -0.92 -6.09 8.99
CA THR A 253 -0.41 -7.34 8.43
C THR A 253 -0.76 -7.49 6.96
N GLY A 254 -1.93 -7.01 6.53
CA GLY A 254 -2.30 -6.95 5.11
C GLY A 254 -1.25 -6.18 4.29
N VAL A 255 -0.77 -5.03 4.77
CA VAL A 255 0.30 -4.28 4.12
C VAL A 255 1.65 -4.96 4.28
N PHE A 256 1.98 -5.42 5.49
CA PHE A 256 3.28 -6.04 5.77
C PHE A 256 3.52 -7.28 4.92
N SER A 257 2.47 -8.07 4.63
CA SER A 257 2.56 -9.23 3.75
C SER A 257 3.14 -8.93 2.37
N MET A 258 2.95 -7.72 1.85
CA MET A 258 3.49 -7.29 0.57
C MET A 258 5.01 -7.02 0.63
N PHE A 259 5.57 -6.87 1.82
CA PHE A 259 6.97 -6.57 2.06
C PHE A 259 7.78 -7.78 2.55
N ILE A 260 7.15 -8.85 3.02
CA ILE A 260 7.88 -10.03 3.52
C ILE A 260 8.77 -10.60 2.41
N ASP A 261 8.26 -10.70 1.18
CA ASP A 261 9.03 -11.17 0.02
C ASP A 261 10.25 -10.28 -0.25
N ASN A 262 10.13 -8.96 -0.04
CA ASN A 262 11.24 -8.03 -0.18
C ASN A 262 12.31 -8.26 0.90
N ILE A 263 11.92 -8.56 2.15
CA ILE A 263 12.89 -8.93 3.20
C ILE A 263 13.65 -10.18 2.76
N MET A 264 12.96 -11.19 2.23
CA MET A 264 13.60 -12.42 1.77
C MET A 264 14.50 -12.19 0.54
N ALA A 265 14.18 -11.21 -0.30
CA ALA A 265 15.01 -10.84 -1.44
C ALA A 265 16.24 -10.02 -1.02
N TRP A 266 16.11 -9.12 -0.03
CA TRP A 266 17.19 -8.26 0.45
C TRP A 266 18.15 -8.98 1.40
N ASP A 267 17.63 -9.88 2.23
CA ASP A 267 18.37 -10.68 3.19
C ASP A 267 17.90 -12.16 3.14
N PRO A 268 18.37 -12.93 2.14
CA PRO A 268 17.90 -14.30 1.90
C PRO A 268 18.36 -15.31 2.97
N GLU A 269 19.36 -14.95 3.78
CA GLU A 269 19.87 -15.82 4.85
C GLU A 269 19.16 -15.59 6.19
N TYR A 270 18.51 -14.43 6.38
CA TYR A 270 17.91 -14.01 7.65
C TYR A 270 17.05 -15.09 8.32
N VAL A 271 16.09 -15.69 7.62
CA VAL A 271 15.19 -16.67 8.26
C VAL A 271 15.96 -17.91 8.70
N LYS A 272 16.91 -18.38 7.90
CA LYS A 272 17.75 -19.51 8.27
C LYS A 272 18.60 -19.16 9.49
N ASP A 273 19.23 -17.99 9.49
CA ASP A 273 20.07 -17.54 10.60
C ASP A 273 19.26 -17.34 11.87
N PHE A 274 18.07 -16.78 11.76
CA PHE A 274 17.13 -16.62 12.87
C PHE A 274 16.89 -17.94 13.64
N TRP A 275 16.75 -19.04 12.91
CA TRP A 275 16.47 -20.36 13.48
C TRP A 275 17.72 -21.17 13.85
N THR A 276 18.92 -20.80 13.38
CA THR A 276 20.10 -21.67 13.49
C THR A 276 21.34 -21.01 14.11
N VAL A 277 21.45 -19.69 14.09
CA VAL A 277 22.62 -18.95 14.61
C VAL A 277 22.37 -18.51 16.06
N PRO A 278 23.23 -18.89 17.03
CA PRO A 278 23.10 -18.48 18.42
C PRO A 278 23.03 -16.95 18.58
N GLY A 279 22.08 -16.49 19.39
CA GLY A 279 21.87 -15.06 19.65
C GLY A 279 20.62 -14.48 18.96
N TYR A 280 20.14 -15.12 17.89
CA TYR A 280 18.82 -14.81 17.35
C TYR A 280 17.71 -15.34 18.26
N PHE A 281 16.56 -14.66 18.24
CA PHE A 281 15.41 -15.00 19.08
C PHE A 281 14.92 -16.44 18.85
N GLY A 282 15.03 -16.96 17.61
CA GLY A 282 14.63 -18.34 17.28
C GLY A 282 15.50 -19.44 17.91
N THR A 283 16.77 -19.17 18.24
CA THR A 283 17.65 -20.13 18.94
C THR A 283 17.60 -19.99 20.46
N ASN A 284 17.22 -18.82 20.97
CA ASN A 284 17.06 -18.51 22.38
C ASN A 284 15.58 -18.30 22.77
N ALA A 285 14.68 -19.04 22.11
CA ALA A 285 13.24 -18.81 22.21
C ALA A 285 12.71 -19.03 23.64
N PRO A 286 11.97 -18.06 24.23
CA PRO A 286 11.22 -18.32 25.44
C PRO A 286 10.09 -19.34 25.16
N GLU A 287 9.55 -19.96 26.22
CA GLU A 287 8.43 -20.89 26.10
C GLU A 287 7.19 -20.24 25.47
N SER A 288 7.01 -18.92 25.69
CA SER A 288 6.00 -18.07 25.03
C SER A 288 6.13 -17.99 23.51
N PHE A 289 7.26 -18.43 22.93
CA PHE A 289 7.50 -18.41 21.49
C PHE A 289 7.46 -19.80 20.85
N THR A 290 7.91 -20.85 21.55
CA THR A 290 7.98 -22.21 20.97
C THR A 290 6.60 -22.82 20.71
N CYS A 291 5.60 -22.50 21.54
CA CYS A 291 4.22 -22.96 21.37
C CYS A 291 3.49 -22.31 20.18
N LEU A 292 4.07 -21.25 19.59
CA LEU A 292 3.44 -20.49 18.51
C LEU A 292 3.72 -21.06 17.12
N ARG A 293 4.58 -22.06 17.00
CA ARG A 293 4.97 -22.61 15.70
C ARG A 293 3.79 -23.34 15.05
N VAL A 294 3.39 -22.88 13.87
CA VAL A 294 2.34 -23.50 13.06
C VAL A 294 2.96 -24.15 11.84
N GLN A 295 2.67 -25.44 11.65
CA GLN A 295 2.88 -26.18 10.41
C GLN A 295 1.65 -27.04 10.14
N HIS A 296 0.95 -26.77 9.03
CA HIS A 296 -0.32 -27.42 8.75
C HIS A 296 -0.53 -27.64 7.26
N LYS A 297 -0.98 -28.84 6.87
CA LYS A 297 -1.32 -29.17 5.48
C LYS A 297 -2.82 -29.25 5.35
N THR A 298 -3.35 -28.58 4.33
CA THR A 298 -4.79 -28.50 4.07
C THR A 298 -5.06 -28.32 2.58
N THR A 299 -6.33 -28.19 2.21
CA THR A 299 -6.75 -27.94 0.83
C THR A 299 -7.68 -26.75 0.77
N ILE A 300 -7.68 -26.05 -0.36
CA ILE A 300 -8.63 -24.98 -0.63
C ILE A 300 -9.97 -25.62 -0.99
N ASN A 301 -11.02 -25.31 -0.24
CA ASN A 301 -12.39 -25.72 -0.53
C ASN A 301 -13.06 -24.76 -1.51
N HIS A 302 -12.84 -23.46 -1.32
CA HIS A 302 -13.45 -22.40 -2.11
C HIS A 302 -12.54 -21.18 -2.18
N VAL A 303 -12.55 -20.50 -3.33
CA VAL A 303 -11.83 -19.25 -3.54
C VAL A 303 -12.87 -18.14 -3.49
N VAL A 304 -12.81 -17.31 -2.45
CA VAL A 304 -13.70 -16.15 -2.31
C VAL A 304 -13.10 -14.98 -3.05
N MET A 305 -13.75 -14.60 -4.13
CA MET A 305 -13.32 -13.50 -4.99
C MET A 305 -13.70 -12.13 -4.40
N SER A 306 -13.06 -11.04 -4.83
CA SER A 306 -13.23 -9.71 -4.22
C SER A 306 -14.68 -9.18 -4.25
N LYS A 307 -15.46 -9.49 -5.29
CA LYS A 307 -16.88 -9.11 -5.35
C LYS A 307 -17.73 -9.95 -4.40
N GLU A 308 -17.52 -11.26 -4.38
CA GLU A 308 -18.19 -12.17 -3.43
C GLU A 308 -17.90 -11.74 -1.98
N ALA A 309 -16.64 -11.45 -1.65
CA ALA A 309 -16.26 -10.95 -0.33
C ALA A 309 -17.00 -9.65 0.02
N GLN A 310 -17.15 -8.72 -0.93
CA GLN A 310 -17.89 -7.49 -0.73
C GLN A 310 -19.39 -7.74 -0.48
N GLU A 311 -20.02 -8.64 -1.24
CA GLU A 311 -21.42 -9.03 -1.07
C GLU A 311 -21.68 -9.71 0.28
N MET A 312 -20.71 -10.49 0.76
CA MET A 312 -20.73 -11.12 2.07
C MET A 312 -20.42 -10.15 3.23
N GLY A 313 -20.05 -8.90 2.93
CA GLY A 313 -19.64 -7.91 3.94
C GLY A 313 -18.32 -8.24 4.63
N LEU A 314 -17.47 -9.04 3.99
CA LEU A 314 -16.17 -9.42 4.53
C LEU A 314 -15.15 -8.28 4.37
N GLY A 315 -14.25 -8.17 5.34
CA GLY A 315 -13.06 -7.32 5.20
C GLY A 315 -12.12 -7.87 4.12
N MET A 316 -11.31 -6.99 3.52
CA MET A 316 -10.29 -7.37 2.54
C MET A 316 -8.94 -6.76 2.92
N SER A 317 -7.86 -7.49 2.64
CA SER A 317 -6.50 -6.94 2.75
C SER A 317 -6.30 -5.81 1.73
N MET A 318 -5.31 -4.94 1.96
CA MET A 318 -4.98 -3.89 1.01
C MET A 318 -4.52 -4.46 -0.34
N ALA A 319 -3.80 -5.59 -0.34
CA ALA A 319 -3.37 -6.28 -1.54
C ALA A 319 -4.59 -6.77 -2.35
N ALA A 320 -5.51 -7.51 -1.74
CA ALA A 320 -6.72 -7.97 -2.42
C ALA A 320 -7.62 -6.82 -2.87
N ARG A 321 -7.56 -5.68 -2.19
CA ARG A 321 -8.37 -4.51 -2.53
C ARG A 321 -7.84 -3.72 -3.72
N LEU A 322 -6.53 -3.52 -3.79
CA LEU A 322 -5.90 -2.54 -4.67
C LEU A 322 -5.02 -3.17 -5.76
N ALA A 323 -4.84 -4.49 -5.75
CA ALA A 323 -3.94 -5.17 -6.69
C ALA A 323 -4.23 -4.83 -8.14
N ASP A 324 -5.50 -4.83 -8.52
CA ASP A 324 -6.00 -4.43 -9.82
C ASP A 324 -7.42 -3.89 -9.62
N SER A 325 -7.66 -2.63 -9.98
CA SER A 325 -8.96 -1.99 -9.78
C SER A 325 -10.02 -2.47 -10.77
N GLU A 326 -9.60 -3.06 -11.88
CA GLU A 326 -10.47 -3.50 -12.97
C GLU A 326 -10.68 -5.02 -12.96
N ALA A 327 -9.80 -5.78 -12.29
CA ALA A 327 -9.90 -7.22 -12.18
C ALA A 327 -10.54 -7.70 -10.87
N GLU A 328 -11.13 -8.89 -10.94
CA GLU A 328 -11.60 -9.61 -9.76
C GLU A 328 -10.46 -10.51 -9.26
N VAL A 329 -10.03 -10.28 -8.01
CA VAL A 329 -8.89 -10.99 -7.40
C VAL A 329 -9.33 -11.83 -6.22
N PRO A 330 -8.64 -12.94 -5.89
CA PRO A 330 -8.88 -13.69 -4.66
C PRO A 330 -8.72 -12.79 -3.42
N ALA A 331 -9.78 -12.70 -2.62
CA ALA A 331 -9.80 -11.90 -1.40
C ALA A 331 -9.65 -12.75 -0.14
N ALA A 332 -10.21 -13.96 -0.16
CA ALA A 332 -10.04 -14.94 0.89
C ALA A 332 -10.07 -16.37 0.31
N LEU A 333 -9.56 -17.31 1.09
CA LEU A 333 -9.62 -18.75 0.78
C LEU A 333 -10.36 -19.46 1.89
N GLN A 334 -11.33 -20.30 1.53
CA GLN A 334 -11.91 -21.24 2.48
C GLN A 334 -11.05 -22.50 2.50
N ILE A 335 -10.47 -22.86 3.64
CA ILE A 335 -9.61 -24.04 3.79
C ILE A 335 -10.35 -25.20 4.47
N ALA A 336 -9.98 -26.43 4.14
CA ALA A 336 -10.65 -27.64 4.62
C ALA A 336 -10.51 -27.87 6.13
N SER A 337 -9.37 -27.47 6.69
CA SER A 337 -9.07 -27.55 8.12
C SER A 337 -8.14 -26.42 8.51
N ILE A 338 -8.40 -25.83 9.67
CA ILE A 338 -7.62 -24.75 10.28
C ILE A 338 -6.85 -25.33 11.49
N PRO A 339 -5.54 -25.08 11.64
CA PRO A 339 -4.81 -25.49 12.84
C PRO A 339 -5.17 -24.60 14.03
N GLU A 340 -4.87 -25.07 15.24
CA GLU A 340 -4.96 -24.24 16.45
C GLU A 340 -3.90 -23.13 16.41
N GLY A 341 -4.22 -21.98 17.02
CA GLY A 341 -3.32 -20.84 17.16
C GLY A 341 -3.61 -19.69 16.21
N ASN A 342 -2.83 -18.61 16.35
CA ASN A 342 -2.98 -17.40 15.55
C ASN A 342 -2.30 -17.58 14.18
N LEU A 343 -3.09 -17.46 13.11
CA LEU A 343 -2.62 -17.61 11.73
C LEU A 343 -2.16 -16.30 11.07
N GLN A 344 -2.32 -15.17 11.73
CA GLN A 344 -1.95 -13.89 11.17
C GLN A 344 -0.46 -13.87 10.78
N GLY A 345 -0.19 -13.43 9.56
CA GLY A 345 1.12 -13.39 8.93
C GLY A 345 1.67 -14.74 8.45
N CYS A 346 1.01 -15.85 8.75
CA CYS A 346 1.44 -17.19 8.35
C CYS A 346 1.57 -17.29 6.82
N ALA A 347 2.67 -17.88 6.34
CA ALA A 347 2.85 -18.13 4.93
C ALA A 347 2.00 -19.34 4.51
N MET A 348 1.23 -19.18 3.45
CA MET A 348 0.46 -20.22 2.79
C MET A 348 1.14 -20.54 1.46
N LYS A 349 1.90 -21.64 1.44
CA LYS A 349 2.55 -22.13 0.24
C LYS A 349 1.59 -22.99 -0.57
N LEU A 350 1.44 -22.68 -1.85
CA LEU A 350 0.69 -23.51 -2.80
C LEU A 350 1.57 -24.71 -3.20
N THR A 351 1.14 -25.92 -2.87
CA THR A 351 1.94 -27.15 -3.04
C THR A 351 1.47 -28.05 -4.19
N SER A 352 0.28 -27.79 -4.72
CA SER A 352 -0.24 -28.43 -5.93
C SER A 352 -0.99 -27.42 -6.81
N GLY A 353 -1.52 -27.88 -7.94
CA GLY A 353 -2.25 -27.02 -8.88
C GLY A 353 -1.33 -26.19 -9.78
N ALA A 354 -1.94 -25.32 -10.59
CA ALA A 354 -1.21 -24.50 -11.56
C ALA A 354 -0.48 -23.30 -10.93
N ALA A 355 -0.77 -23.00 -9.67
CA ALA A 355 -0.12 -21.98 -8.85
C ALA A 355 0.93 -22.55 -7.89
N ALA A 356 1.27 -23.85 -7.99
CA ALA A 356 2.26 -24.49 -7.13
C ALA A 356 3.61 -23.76 -7.15
N GLY A 357 4.20 -23.59 -5.97
CA GLY A 357 5.47 -22.87 -5.77
C GLY A 357 5.31 -21.42 -5.34
N HIS A 358 4.14 -20.80 -5.52
CA HIS A 358 3.87 -19.45 -5.04
C HIS A 358 3.40 -19.45 -3.57
N VAL A 359 3.56 -18.29 -2.92
CA VAL A 359 3.25 -18.07 -1.50
C VAL A 359 2.23 -16.94 -1.39
N LEU A 360 1.24 -17.15 -0.54
CA LEU A 360 0.38 -16.09 -0.01
C LEU A 360 0.67 -15.92 1.47
N TYR A 361 0.25 -14.81 2.07
CA TYR A 361 0.28 -14.62 3.51
C TYR A 361 -1.12 -14.40 4.05
N ILE A 362 -1.37 -14.88 5.26
CA ILE A 362 -2.67 -14.71 5.90
C ILE A 362 -2.72 -13.34 6.59
N ALA A 363 -3.51 -12.41 6.05
CA ALA A 363 -3.73 -11.09 6.67
C ALA A 363 -4.62 -11.17 7.92
N GLY A 364 -5.48 -12.18 7.99
CA GLY A 364 -6.35 -12.50 9.12
C GLY A 364 -7.15 -13.77 8.84
N ALA A 365 -7.81 -14.31 9.85
CA ALA A 365 -8.65 -15.50 9.71
C ALA A 365 -9.98 -15.34 10.46
N MET A 366 -11.04 -15.94 9.92
CA MET A 366 -12.35 -16.04 10.53
C MET A 366 -12.93 -17.41 10.22
N GLU A 367 -13.18 -18.22 11.25
CA GLU A 367 -13.59 -19.62 11.10
C GLU A 367 -12.63 -20.41 10.18
N ASN A 368 -13.09 -20.82 8.99
CA ASN A 368 -12.26 -21.49 7.98
C ASN A 368 -11.91 -20.61 6.79
N LEU A 369 -12.19 -19.31 6.86
CA LEU A 369 -11.81 -18.30 5.87
C LEU A 369 -10.50 -17.64 6.29
N VAL A 370 -9.56 -17.57 5.36
CA VAL A 370 -8.29 -16.86 5.54
C VAL A 370 -8.19 -15.73 4.51
N PHE A 371 -8.04 -14.51 5.00
CA PHE A 371 -7.86 -13.32 4.16
C PHE A 371 -6.44 -13.29 3.63
N VAL A 372 -6.27 -13.10 2.32
CA VAL A 372 -4.96 -13.26 1.68
C VAL A 372 -4.26 -11.94 1.42
N GLY A 373 -2.95 -11.92 1.59
CA GLY A 373 -2.03 -10.89 1.13
C GLY A 373 -0.89 -11.51 0.32
N PHE A 374 -0.22 -10.73 -0.53
CA PHE A 374 0.77 -11.23 -1.49
C PHE A 374 1.67 -10.11 -2.02
N GLY A 375 2.92 -10.45 -2.36
CA GLY A 375 3.83 -9.58 -3.12
C GLY A 375 3.66 -9.68 -4.64
N GLU A 376 4.40 -8.85 -5.38
CA GLU A 376 4.34 -8.76 -6.86
C GLU A 376 4.65 -10.10 -7.54
N GLU A 377 5.59 -10.88 -6.99
CA GLU A 377 6.01 -12.18 -7.54
C GLU A 377 4.86 -13.19 -7.59
N HIS A 378 3.93 -13.10 -6.65
CA HIS A 378 2.83 -14.07 -6.51
C HIS A 378 1.53 -13.59 -7.17
N PHE A 379 1.44 -12.31 -7.55
CA PHE A 379 0.20 -11.70 -8.07
C PHE A 379 -0.40 -12.46 -9.26
N LYS A 380 0.42 -12.79 -10.28
CA LYS A 380 -0.08 -13.51 -11.48
C LYS A 380 -0.51 -14.95 -11.21
N ALA A 381 -0.05 -15.53 -10.10
CA ALA A 381 -0.42 -16.90 -9.75
C ALA A 381 -1.83 -16.98 -9.16
N LEU A 382 -2.37 -15.86 -8.68
CA LEU A 382 -3.71 -15.78 -8.08
C LEU A 382 -4.81 -16.29 -9.01
N GLU A 383 -4.73 -15.96 -10.30
CA GLU A 383 -5.69 -16.40 -11.32
C GLU A 383 -5.72 -17.92 -11.52
N LYS A 384 -4.69 -18.63 -11.05
CA LYS A 384 -4.51 -20.07 -11.22
C LYS A 384 -4.93 -20.88 -10.00
N ILE A 385 -5.28 -20.22 -8.90
CA ILE A 385 -5.71 -20.85 -7.65
C ILE A 385 -7.14 -21.36 -7.82
N LYS A 386 -7.41 -22.58 -7.37
CA LYS A 386 -8.75 -23.17 -7.42
C LYS A 386 -9.03 -24.07 -6.23
N ALA A 387 -10.32 -24.37 -6.04
CA ALA A 387 -10.76 -25.43 -5.14
C ALA A 387 -10.07 -26.77 -5.47
N GLY A 388 -9.65 -27.49 -4.44
CA GLY A 388 -8.90 -28.74 -4.51
C GLY A 388 -7.38 -28.58 -4.50
N ASP A 389 -6.84 -27.36 -4.68
CA ASP A 389 -5.40 -27.13 -4.57
C ASP A 389 -4.93 -27.34 -3.13
N ALA A 390 -3.78 -28.00 -2.98
CA ALA A 390 -3.19 -28.33 -1.69
C ALA A 390 -2.26 -27.20 -1.22
N VAL A 391 -2.34 -26.85 0.05
CA VAL A 391 -1.55 -25.77 0.64
C VAL A 391 -0.90 -26.20 1.94
N GLU A 392 0.24 -25.58 2.24
CA GLU A 392 0.98 -25.73 3.48
C GLU A 392 1.07 -24.38 4.19
N LEU A 393 0.54 -24.33 5.41
CA LEU A 393 0.64 -23.17 6.30
C LEU A 393 1.90 -23.31 7.13
N ASP A 394 2.75 -22.31 7.10
CA ASP A 394 4.01 -22.26 7.85
C ASP A 394 4.29 -20.82 8.31
N ASN A 395 4.34 -20.60 9.63
CA ASN A 395 4.61 -19.27 10.18
C ASN A 395 6.09 -18.97 10.53
N ALA A 396 7.07 -19.78 10.09
CA ALA A 396 8.46 -19.61 10.48
C ALA A 396 9.03 -18.28 9.98
N VAL A 397 8.68 -17.91 8.75
CA VAL A 397 9.07 -16.63 8.16
C VAL A 397 8.49 -15.50 8.99
N TYR A 398 7.19 -15.55 9.30
CA TYR A 398 6.52 -14.49 10.05
C TYR A 398 7.09 -14.31 11.46
N LEU A 399 7.29 -15.40 12.18
CA LEU A 399 7.90 -15.38 13.51
C LEU A 399 9.32 -14.81 13.47
N ALA A 400 10.11 -15.12 12.44
CA ALA A 400 11.45 -14.58 12.28
C ALA A 400 11.43 -13.07 11.99
N VAL A 401 10.59 -12.62 11.05
CA VAL A 401 10.62 -11.21 10.63
C VAL A 401 10.09 -10.26 11.70
N GLN A 402 9.31 -10.73 12.68
CA GLN A 402 8.85 -9.90 13.79
C GLN A 402 9.97 -9.24 14.60
N THR A 403 11.19 -9.80 14.61
CA THR A 403 12.33 -9.16 15.29
C THR A 403 13.38 -8.61 14.34
N TYR A 404 13.09 -8.54 13.03
CA TYR A 404 14.07 -8.12 12.02
C TYR A 404 14.63 -6.72 12.30
N HIS A 405 13.80 -5.80 12.82
CA HIS A 405 14.24 -4.45 13.21
C HIS A 405 15.35 -4.40 14.25
N ARG A 406 15.49 -5.44 15.10
CA ARG A 406 16.58 -5.53 16.09
C ARG A 406 17.95 -5.77 15.43
N HIS A 407 17.96 -6.14 14.15
CA HIS A 407 19.15 -6.44 13.36
C HIS A 407 19.41 -5.38 12.28
N GLN A 408 18.56 -4.35 12.18
CA GLN A 408 18.65 -3.26 11.22
C GLN A 408 19.05 -1.95 11.89
N VAL A 409 20.22 -1.94 12.53
CA VAL A 409 20.74 -0.76 13.21
C VAL A 409 21.35 0.20 12.19
N PRO A 410 20.81 1.43 12.01
CA PRO A 410 21.40 2.40 11.11
C PRO A 410 22.78 2.84 11.60
N PRO A 411 23.63 3.37 10.70
CA PRO A 411 24.91 3.92 11.09
C PRO A 411 24.77 5.10 12.07
N PRO A 412 25.81 5.41 12.88
CA PRO A 412 25.73 6.44 13.93
C PRO A 412 25.41 7.87 13.46
N ASP A 413 25.54 8.15 12.16
CA ASP A 413 25.15 9.42 11.54
C ASP A 413 23.64 9.60 11.44
N PHE A 414 22.85 8.53 11.59
CA PHE A 414 21.41 8.60 11.76
C PHE A 414 21.03 8.85 13.24
N TYR A 415 21.42 10.02 13.75
CA TYR A 415 21.35 10.40 15.19
C TYR A 415 19.94 10.45 15.81
N VAL A 416 18.88 10.26 15.02
CA VAL A 416 17.49 10.19 15.49
C VAL A 416 17.05 8.78 15.87
N TRP A 417 17.92 7.77 15.70
CA TRP A 417 17.70 6.38 16.11
C TRP A 417 18.01 6.11 17.58
#